data_AF-A0A7S1XXV3-F1
#
_entry.id   AF-A0A7S1XXV3-F1
#
_cell.length_a   1.000
_cell.length_b   1.000
_cell.length_c   1.000
_cell.angle_alpha   90.00
_cell.angle_beta   90.00
_cell.angle_gamma   90.00
#
_symmetry.space_group_name_H-M   'P 1'
#
loop_
_entity.id
_entity.type
_entity.pdbx_description
1 polymer ?
#
loop_
_entity_poly.entity_id
_entity_poly.type
_entity_poly.pdbx_seq_one_letter_code
_entity_poly.pdbx_strand_id
1 'polypeptide(L)'
;MSMGGGVRVFNEDLFDKFVIQPAVQAAQEKAANSPSGRSGQSRSQASPHTHSTHASHRSRRTAPSQEERLQRKFDLARRRYEAYQEESQARVREKIAENARRREDDFQALKTSVFEGHQLVDEIEKDMTLKDMNELNKQRRKFEDWNTNVYGKIHGDITRQLNERPYQEVNVNRRRDFQQFLDATNTKGALFRDIIIPEEYDPLAPNRRCIRAQPKTIDDPVKRVLARRDEEERMLEGPKPQVPLGRKSDLKLEHWASGKIEATPHGFFARMMAKPQGKGDNLYASSIVLDHYNIATGRAVVNAEFPRGKRTTASKKTLDDHPLKMKQMG
;
A
#
# COMPACT_ATOMS: atom_id res chain seq x y z
N MET A 1 -0.76 44.12 11.05
CA MET A 1 -1.54 43.00 11.62
C MET A 1 -0.53 41.98 12.14
N SER A 2 -0.28 42.01 13.45
CA SER A 2 0.70 41.14 14.12
C SER A 2 -0.07 40.22 15.07
N MET A 3 -0.01 38.91 14.83
CA MET A 3 -0.70 37.90 15.64
C MET A 3 0.16 37.56 16.84
N GLY A 4 -0.32 37.92 18.04
CA GLY A 4 0.36 37.69 19.31
C GLY A 4 0.42 36.22 19.70
N GLY A 5 1.62 35.76 20.07
CA GLY A 5 1.84 34.46 20.70
C GLY A 5 1.49 34.51 22.18
N GLY A 6 0.54 33.69 22.60
CA GLY A 6 0.18 33.50 24.01
C GLY A 6 1.20 32.63 24.73
N VAL A 7 1.87 33.20 25.74
CA VAL A 7 2.71 32.48 26.70
C VAL A 7 1.79 31.75 27.69
N ARG A 8 1.93 30.43 27.84
CA ARG A 8 1.28 29.69 28.93
C ARG A 8 2.14 29.81 30.18
N VAL A 9 1.66 30.56 31.16
CA VAL A 9 2.23 30.61 32.51
C VAL A 9 1.62 29.44 33.29
N PHE A 10 2.46 28.52 33.75
CA PHE A 10 2.04 27.47 34.69
C PHE A 10 1.85 28.12 36.07
N ASN A 11 0.64 27.98 36.61
CA ASN A 11 0.28 28.48 37.93
C ASN A 11 0.59 27.37 38.94
N GLU A 12 1.66 27.53 39.74
CA GLU A 12 2.12 26.52 40.73
C GLU A 12 1.04 26.22 41.79
N ASP A 13 0.14 27.17 42.07
CA ASP A 13 -0.95 27.04 43.05
C ASP A 13 -2.06 26.05 42.68
N LEU A 14 -2.10 25.55 41.43
CA LEU A 14 -3.09 24.54 41.02
C LEU A 14 -2.67 23.12 41.40
N PHE A 15 -1.38 22.87 41.62
CA PHE A 15 -0.89 21.53 41.97
C PHE A 15 -1.31 21.13 43.39
N ASP A 16 -1.27 22.07 44.33
CA ASP A 16 -1.68 21.85 45.73
C ASP A 16 -3.18 21.57 45.87
N LYS A 17 -4.02 22.09 44.96
CA LYS A 17 -5.47 21.82 45.00
C LYS A 17 -5.85 20.41 44.55
N PHE A 18 -5.05 19.77 43.69
CA PHE A 18 -5.33 18.41 43.21
C PHE A 18 -4.70 17.31 44.06
N VAL A 19 -3.64 17.60 44.82
CA VAL A 19 -3.00 16.62 45.71
C VAL A 19 -3.73 16.48 47.05
N ILE A 20 -4.41 17.53 47.51
CA ILE A 20 -5.09 17.52 48.83
C ILE A 20 -6.51 16.92 48.77
N GLN A 21 -7.20 16.98 47.62
CA GLN A 21 -8.59 16.49 47.50
C GLN A 21 -8.79 14.96 47.62
N PRO A 22 -7.93 14.07 47.07
CA PRO A 22 -8.17 12.63 47.19
C PRO A 22 -7.91 12.10 48.62
N ALA A 23 -7.12 12.79 49.44
CA ALA A 23 -6.85 12.38 50.82
C ALA A 23 -8.03 12.63 51.78
N VAL A 24 -8.82 13.69 51.53
CA VAL A 24 -9.99 14.03 52.36
C VAL A 24 -11.21 13.18 51.97
N GLN A 25 -11.37 12.86 50.68
CA GLN A 25 -12.46 11.99 50.20
C GLN A 25 -12.27 10.53 50.61
N ALA A 26 -11.03 10.01 50.58
CA ALA A 26 -10.73 8.65 51.05
C ALA A 26 -10.92 8.46 52.57
N ALA A 27 -10.86 9.54 53.36
CA ALA A 27 -11.13 9.50 54.80
C ALA A 27 -12.63 9.51 55.12
N GLN A 28 -13.47 10.13 54.26
CA GLN A 28 -14.92 10.17 54.43
C GLN A 28 -15.62 8.87 53.96
N GLU A 29 -15.12 8.22 52.90
CA GLU A 29 -15.69 6.94 52.44
C GLU A 29 -15.41 5.76 53.40
N LYS A 30 -14.30 5.79 54.15
CA LYS A 30 -14.02 4.76 55.18
C LYS A 30 -14.86 4.90 56.45
N ALA A 31 -15.43 6.09 56.71
CA ALA A 31 -16.34 6.31 57.83
C ALA A 31 -17.79 5.92 57.51
N ALA A 32 -18.18 5.87 56.22
CA ALA A 32 -19.54 5.56 55.79
C ALA A 32 -19.85 4.06 55.67
N ASN A 33 -18.84 3.17 55.70
CA ASN A 33 -18.97 1.73 55.44
C ASN A 33 -18.69 0.84 56.67
N SER A 34 -19.19 1.21 57.86
CA SER A 34 -19.26 0.28 59.01
C SER A 34 -20.70 -0.10 59.31
N PRO A 35 -21.08 -1.39 59.23
CA PRO A 35 -22.41 -1.85 59.57
C PRO A 35 -22.62 -1.88 61.09
N SER A 36 -23.76 -1.34 61.51
CA SER A 36 -24.30 -1.42 62.85
C SER A 36 -24.90 -2.80 63.16
N GLY A 37 -24.53 -3.35 64.33
CA GLY A 37 -25.42 -4.10 65.21
C GLY A 37 -25.67 -5.60 64.98
N ARG A 38 -25.31 -6.41 66.00
CA ARG A 38 -26.13 -7.46 66.70
C ARG A 38 -25.20 -8.43 67.45
N SER A 39 -25.19 -8.46 68.79
CA SER A 39 -26.04 -9.27 69.69
C SER A 39 -25.90 -10.80 69.53
N GLY A 40 -25.44 -11.47 70.60
CA GLY A 40 -25.48 -12.93 70.79
C GLY A 40 -24.50 -13.36 71.89
N GLN A 41 -24.92 -13.34 73.17
CA GLN A 41 -25.40 -14.50 73.93
C GLN A 41 -24.34 -15.56 74.30
N SER A 42 -24.03 -15.54 75.60
CA SER A 42 -23.84 -16.65 76.55
C SER A 42 -23.60 -18.07 76.02
N ARG A 43 -22.51 -18.69 76.48
CA ARG A 43 -22.58 -20.05 77.03
C ARG A 43 -21.46 -20.34 78.03
N SER A 44 -21.91 -20.70 79.22
CA SER A 44 -21.21 -21.30 80.35
C SER A 44 -20.81 -22.74 80.06
N GLN A 45 -19.63 -23.14 80.54
CA GLN A 45 -19.22 -24.42 81.15
C GLN A 45 -17.81 -24.16 81.73
N ALA A 46 -17.26 -24.75 82.78
CA ALA A 46 -17.66 -25.57 83.90
C ALA A 46 -16.34 -25.76 84.69
N SER A 47 -16.40 -25.79 86.01
CA SER A 47 -15.23 -26.03 86.88
C SER A 47 -14.58 -27.40 86.64
N PRO A 48 -13.35 -27.61 87.16
CA PRO A 48 -13.31 -28.65 88.20
C PRO A 48 -12.61 -28.19 89.49
N HIS A 49 -13.15 -28.71 90.59
CA HIS A 49 -12.56 -28.73 91.91
C HIS A 49 -11.39 -29.72 91.96
N THR A 50 -10.31 -29.33 92.64
CA THR A 50 -9.43 -30.28 93.32
C THR A 50 -9.03 -29.70 94.68
N HIS A 51 -9.47 -30.35 95.74
CA HIS A 51 -8.97 -30.18 97.11
C HIS A 51 -7.60 -30.85 97.27
N SER A 52 -6.69 -30.22 98.00
CA SER A 52 -5.71 -30.83 98.93
C SER A 52 -4.73 -29.72 99.34
N THR A 53 -4.91 -29.09 100.51
CA THR A 53 -4.17 -29.37 101.76
C THR A 53 -2.66 -29.55 101.58
N HIS A 54 -1.89 -28.51 101.91
CA HIS A 54 -0.81 -28.64 102.90
C HIS A 54 -0.44 -27.27 103.47
N ALA A 55 -0.52 -27.19 104.79
CA ALA A 55 0.02 -26.13 105.60
C ALA A 55 1.55 -26.18 105.59
N SER A 56 2.21 -25.02 105.59
CA SER A 56 3.22 -24.63 106.60
C SER A 56 4.02 -23.38 106.16
N HIS A 57 4.44 -22.63 107.18
CA HIS A 57 5.41 -21.51 107.15
C HIS A 57 4.95 -20.14 106.62
N ARG A 58 4.11 -19.54 107.46
CA ARG A 58 3.87 -18.10 107.65
C ARG A 58 5.18 -17.37 107.98
N SER A 59 5.82 -16.76 106.98
CA SER A 59 6.72 -15.61 107.21
C SER A 59 5.89 -14.34 107.23
N ARG A 60 5.85 -13.65 108.38
CA ARG A 60 5.21 -12.34 108.56
C ARG A 60 5.89 -11.32 107.64
N ARG A 61 5.28 -11.03 106.50
CA ARG A 61 5.52 -9.77 105.76
C ARG A 61 4.45 -8.77 106.18
N THR A 62 4.91 -7.63 106.66
CA THR A 62 4.11 -6.45 107.02
C THR A 62 3.23 -6.04 105.84
N ALA A 63 1.93 -5.84 106.10
CA ALA A 63 1.01 -5.34 105.09
C ALA A 63 1.37 -3.88 104.77
N PRO A 64 1.56 -3.51 103.48
CA PRO A 64 1.88 -2.15 103.09
C PRO A 64 0.71 -1.19 103.41
N SER A 65 1.03 0.04 103.79
CA SER A 65 0.07 1.12 104.06
C SER A 65 -0.86 1.35 102.85
N GLN A 66 -2.09 1.80 103.06
CA GLN A 66 -3.04 2.10 101.98
C GLN A 66 -2.46 3.09 100.94
N GLU A 67 -1.63 4.02 101.40
CA GLU A 67 -0.93 5.00 100.56
C GLU A 67 0.08 4.35 99.61
N GLU A 68 0.85 3.35 100.08
CA GLU A 68 1.79 2.61 99.24
C GLU A 68 1.06 1.80 98.15
N ARG A 69 -0.16 1.33 98.42
CA ARG A 69 -0.99 0.63 97.42
C ARG A 69 -1.50 1.61 96.34
N LEU A 70 -1.82 2.85 96.71
CA LEU A 70 -2.25 3.88 95.77
C LEU A 70 -1.08 4.37 94.91
N GLN A 71 0.09 4.60 95.50
CA GLN A 71 1.32 4.97 94.78
C GLN A 71 1.72 3.90 93.76
N ARG A 72 1.73 2.61 94.16
CA ARG A 72 2.00 1.50 93.22
C ARG A 72 1.00 1.40 92.07
N LYS A 73 -0.28 1.70 92.32
CA LYS A 73 -1.30 1.74 91.25
C LYS A 73 -1.05 2.91 90.30
N PHE A 74 -0.69 4.07 90.83
CA PHE A 74 -0.37 5.25 90.03
C PHE A 74 0.88 5.02 89.17
N ASP A 75 1.95 4.48 89.75
CA ASP A 75 3.19 4.15 89.02
C ASP A 75 2.95 3.09 87.94
N LEU A 76 2.11 2.08 88.22
CA LEU A 76 1.74 1.06 87.24
C LEU A 76 0.90 1.66 86.09
N ALA A 77 -0.04 2.55 86.41
CA ALA A 77 -0.84 3.26 85.40
C ALA A 77 0.03 4.17 84.54
N ARG A 78 0.99 4.89 85.14
CA ARG A 78 1.95 5.73 84.42
C ARG A 78 2.83 4.91 83.48
N ARG A 79 3.41 3.82 83.97
CA ARG A 79 4.21 2.89 83.15
C ARG A 79 3.41 2.27 82.00
N ARG A 80 2.14 1.93 82.23
CA ARG A 80 1.24 1.42 81.17
C ARG A 80 0.94 2.48 80.11
N TYR A 81 0.74 3.73 80.54
CA TYR A 81 0.52 4.84 79.63
C TYR A 81 1.77 5.16 78.80
N GLU A 82 2.95 5.19 79.43
CA GLU A 82 4.24 5.36 78.77
C GLU A 82 4.49 4.22 77.76
N ALA A 83 4.31 2.96 78.16
CA ALA A 83 4.45 1.81 77.26
C ALA A 83 3.47 1.85 76.08
N TYR A 84 2.23 2.29 76.30
CA TYR A 84 1.24 2.45 75.22
C TYR A 84 1.62 3.57 74.24
N GLN A 85 2.15 4.69 74.75
CA GLN A 85 2.64 5.78 73.91
C GLN A 85 3.85 5.34 73.08
N GLU A 86 4.79 4.61 73.68
CA GLU A 86 5.95 4.06 72.98
C GLU A 86 5.54 3.06 71.90
N GLU A 87 4.61 2.15 72.19
CA GLU A 87 4.10 1.19 71.22
C GLU A 87 3.35 1.89 70.06
N SER A 88 2.55 2.91 70.36
CA SER A 88 1.88 3.72 69.36
C SER A 88 2.87 4.45 68.45
N GLN A 89 3.90 5.09 69.04
CA GLN A 89 4.96 5.77 68.28
C GLN A 89 5.78 4.80 67.44
N ALA A 90 6.07 3.60 67.96
CA ALA A 90 6.77 2.55 67.22
C ALA A 90 5.95 2.11 65.99
N ARG A 91 4.65 1.86 66.15
CA ARG A 91 3.73 1.51 65.04
C ARG A 91 3.64 2.62 64.00
N VAL A 92 3.62 3.89 64.42
CA VAL A 92 3.62 5.03 63.49
C VAL A 92 4.93 5.09 62.71
N ARG A 93 6.08 4.95 63.38
CA ARG A 93 7.40 4.93 62.72
C ARG A 93 7.53 3.78 61.73
N GLU A 94 7.06 2.59 62.11
CA GLU A 94 7.02 1.42 61.23
C GLU A 94 6.18 1.68 59.98
N LYS A 95 4.96 2.22 60.13
CA LYS A 95 4.09 2.57 59.00
C LYS A 95 4.69 3.66 58.11
N ILE A 96 5.38 4.64 58.69
CA ILE A 96 6.09 5.67 57.91
C ILE A 96 7.22 5.03 57.11
N ALA A 97 8.00 4.14 57.73
CA ALA A 97 9.09 3.43 57.06
C ALA A 97 8.58 2.50 55.94
N GLU A 98 7.48 1.78 56.19
CA GLU A 98 6.83 0.92 55.19
C GLU A 98 6.30 1.75 54.00
N ASN A 99 5.64 2.87 54.27
CA ASN A 99 5.16 3.77 53.21
C ASN A 99 6.31 4.41 52.44
N ALA A 100 7.43 4.75 53.10
CA ALA A 100 8.61 5.27 52.42
C ALA A 100 9.24 4.22 51.49
N ARG A 101 9.31 2.95 51.94
CA ARG A 101 9.78 1.83 51.10
C ARG A 101 8.88 1.63 49.89
N ARG A 102 7.56 1.59 50.07
CA ARG A 102 6.61 1.45 48.95
C ARG A 102 6.77 2.56 47.92
N ARG A 103 6.89 3.82 48.36
CA ARG A 103 7.11 4.95 47.44
C ARG A 103 8.44 4.84 46.70
N GLU A 104 9.48 4.35 47.36
CA GLU A 104 10.77 4.12 46.72
C GLU A 104 10.67 3.00 45.68
N ASP A 105 10.01 1.89 45.99
CA ASP A 105 9.77 0.79 45.04
C ASP A 105 8.97 1.27 43.82
N ASP A 106 7.89 2.04 44.05
CA ASP A 106 7.07 2.65 42.99
C ASP A 106 7.91 3.61 42.13
N PHE A 107 8.77 4.42 42.76
CA PHE A 107 9.66 5.34 42.07
C PHE A 107 10.68 4.59 41.20
N GLN A 108 11.29 3.52 41.71
CA GLN A 108 12.21 2.70 40.94
C GLN A 108 11.50 2.04 39.75
N ALA A 109 10.30 1.50 39.94
CA ALA A 109 9.50 0.91 38.86
C ALA A 109 9.13 1.94 37.78
N LEU A 110 8.74 3.15 38.18
CA LEU A 110 8.44 4.23 37.23
C LEU A 110 9.71 4.64 36.47
N LYS A 111 10.84 4.74 37.17
CA LYS A 111 12.13 5.09 36.57
C LYS A 111 12.57 4.05 35.54
N THR A 112 12.48 2.76 35.85
CA THR A 112 12.81 1.70 34.87
C THR A 112 11.89 1.75 33.66
N SER A 113 10.58 1.95 33.87
CA SER A 113 9.63 2.11 32.77
C SER A 113 9.95 3.29 31.85
N VAL A 114 10.38 4.43 32.41
CA VAL A 114 10.81 5.60 31.62
C VAL A 114 12.07 5.28 30.82
N PHE A 115 13.06 4.59 31.40
CA PHE A 115 14.27 4.18 30.68
C PHE A 115 13.96 3.20 29.54
N GLU A 116 13.09 2.21 29.78
CA GLU A 116 12.63 1.29 28.74
C GLU A 116 11.88 2.04 27.62
N GLY A 117 11.06 3.04 27.98
CA GLY A 117 10.41 3.92 27.02
C GLY A 117 11.40 4.69 26.15
N HIS A 118 12.47 5.22 26.73
CA HIS A 118 13.54 5.88 25.97
C HIS A 118 14.28 4.92 25.04
N GLN A 119 14.61 3.71 25.51
CA GLN A 119 15.26 2.69 24.67
C GLN A 119 14.39 2.32 23.46
N LEU A 120 13.08 2.16 23.67
CA LEU A 120 12.14 1.90 22.58
C LEU A 120 12.10 3.05 21.56
N VAL A 121 12.11 4.30 22.03
CA VAL A 121 12.15 5.47 21.13
C VAL A 121 13.44 5.48 20.30
N ASP A 122 14.59 5.21 20.92
CA ASP A 122 15.88 5.14 20.23
C ASP A 122 15.90 4.00 19.18
N GLU A 123 15.27 2.86 19.46
CA GLU A 123 15.11 1.75 18.51
C GLU A 123 14.22 2.14 17.34
N ILE A 124 13.09 2.80 17.61
CA ILE A 124 12.19 3.30 16.56
C ILE A 124 12.90 4.32 15.68
N GLU A 125 13.70 5.22 16.25
CA GLU A 125 14.47 6.20 15.49
C GLU A 125 15.53 5.52 14.60
N LYS A 126 16.24 4.52 15.12
CA LYS A 126 17.18 3.71 14.33
C LYS A 126 16.46 2.99 13.18
N ASP A 127 15.30 2.40 13.44
CA ASP A 127 14.51 1.72 12.41
C ASP A 127 14.00 2.69 11.34
N MET A 128 13.59 3.89 11.75
CA MET A 128 13.13 4.93 10.83
C MET A 128 14.29 5.42 9.94
N THR A 129 15.44 5.72 10.53
CA THR A 129 16.63 6.12 9.77
C THR A 129 17.12 5.02 8.83
N LEU A 130 17.07 3.75 9.25
CA LEU A 130 17.40 2.61 8.37
C LEU A 130 16.40 2.49 7.20
N LYS A 131 15.10 2.72 7.44
CA LYS A 131 14.09 2.75 6.36
C LYS A 131 14.37 3.87 5.38
N ASP A 132 14.63 5.07 5.86
CA ASP A 132 14.93 6.23 5.02
C ASP A 132 16.19 5.99 4.16
N MET A 133 17.26 5.47 4.77
CA MET A 133 18.49 5.10 4.05
C MET A 133 18.23 4.01 3.00
N ASN A 134 17.39 3.03 3.32
CA ASN A 134 17.00 2.00 2.37
C ASN A 134 16.17 2.55 1.20
N GLU A 135 15.29 3.51 1.45
CA GLU A 135 14.52 4.18 0.40
C GLU A 135 15.42 5.01 -0.51
N LEU A 136 16.33 5.80 0.04
CA LEU A 136 17.32 6.55 -0.73
C LEU A 136 18.19 5.62 -1.58
N ASN A 137 18.66 4.51 -1.01
CA ASN A 137 19.43 3.52 -1.75
C ASN A 137 18.61 2.86 -2.86
N LYS A 138 17.33 2.55 -2.63
CA LYS A 138 16.43 2.04 -3.67
C LYS A 138 16.23 3.06 -4.79
N GLN A 139 16.03 4.34 -4.46
CA GLN A 139 15.88 5.40 -5.45
C GLN A 139 17.16 5.59 -6.26
N ARG A 140 18.32 5.61 -5.60
CA ARG A 140 19.62 5.68 -6.25
C ARG A 140 19.85 4.51 -7.22
N ARG A 141 19.57 3.27 -6.79
CA ARG A 141 19.67 2.09 -7.65
C ARG A 141 18.72 2.17 -8.86
N LYS A 142 17.47 2.59 -8.64
CA LYS A 142 16.51 2.81 -9.74
C LYS A 142 17.01 3.86 -10.73
N PHE A 143 17.61 4.94 -10.23
CA PHE A 143 18.20 5.98 -11.05
C PHE A 143 19.40 5.46 -11.84
N GLU A 144 20.34 4.76 -11.20
CA GLU A 144 21.51 4.17 -11.85
C GLU A 144 21.10 3.14 -12.93
N ASP A 145 20.14 2.27 -12.60
CA ASP A 145 19.54 1.31 -13.53
C ASP A 145 18.90 2.01 -14.73
N TRP A 146 18.07 3.04 -14.49
CA TRP A 146 17.41 3.79 -15.55
C TRP A 146 18.41 4.55 -16.42
N ASN A 147 19.40 5.18 -15.78
CA ASN A 147 20.43 5.96 -16.46
C ASN A 147 21.27 5.06 -17.38
N THR A 148 21.56 3.83 -16.96
CA THR A 148 22.35 2.88 -17.75
C THR A 148 21.50 2.20 -18.83
N ASN A 149 20.34 1.67 -18.46
CA ASN A 149 19.54 0.78 -19.31
C ASN A 149 18.58 1.52 -20.25
N VAL A 150 18.16 2.74 -19.90
CA VAL A 150 17.24 3.56 -20.70
C VAL A 150 18.00 4.72 -21.31
N TYR A 151 18.47 5.65 -20.48
CA TYR A 151 19.12 6.87 -20.98
C TYR A 151 20.39 6.56 -21.75
N GLY A 152 21.28 5.74 -21.21
CA GLY A 152 22.55 5.38 -21.85
C GLY A 152 22.35 4.70 -23.21
N LYS A 153 21.34 3.83 -23.34
CA LYS A 153 21.01 3.20 -24.62
C LYS A 153 20.44 4.20 -25.63
N ILE A 154 19.49 5.03 -25.22
CA ILE A 154 18.87 6.05 -26.08
C ILE A 154 19.91 7.09 -26.51
N HIS A 155 20.66 7.63 -25.55
CA HIS A 155 21.70 8.62 -25.79
C HIS A 155 22.83 8.02 -26.63
N GLY A 156 23.27 6.80 -26.34
CA GLY A 156 24.27 6.11 -27.15
C GLY A 156 23.83 5.92 -28.61
N ASP A 157 22.57 5.53 -28.85
CA ASP A 157 22.03 5.41 -30.20
C ASP A 157 21.93 6.77 -30.92
N ILE A 158 21.54 7.83 -30.22
CA ILE A 158 21.48 9.19 -30.77
C ILE A 158 22.89 9.69 -31.10
N THR A 159 23.83 9.57 -30.15
CA THR A 159 25.21 10.02 -30.31
C THR A 159 25.90 9.25 -31.41
N ARG A 160 25.65 7.94 -31.56
CA ARG A 160 26.12 7.15 -32.70
C ARG A 160 25.59 7.71 -34.02
N GLN A 161 24.27 7.87 -34.16
CA GLN A 161 23.66 8.43 -35.38
C GLN A 161 24.09 9.88 -35.67
N LEU A 162 24.40 10.66 -34.63
CA LEU A 162 24.88 12.02 -34.76
C LEU A 162 26.33 12.05 -35.24
N ASN A 163 27.19 11.20 -34.67
CA ASN A 163 28.59 11.09 -35.06
C ASN A 163 28.77 10.48 -36.47
N GLU A 164 27.85 9.60 -36.89
CA GLU A 164 27.80 9.08 -38.25
C GLU A 164 27.49 10.17 -39.30
N ARG A 165 26.84 11.27 -38.90
CA ARG A 165 26.45 12.35 -39.82
C ARG A 165 27.48 13.49 -39.80
N PRO A 166 28.28 13.67 -40.86
CA PRO A 166 29.20 14.78 -40.93
C PRO A 166 28.44 16.11 -41.06
N TYR A 167 28.99 17.15 -40.44
CA TYR A 167 28.41 18.50 -40.46
C TYR A 167 28.12 19.03 -41.88
N GLN A 168 28.97 18.68 -42.84
CA GLN A 168 28.84 19.12 -44.24
C GLN A 168 27.54 18.61 -44.88
N GLU A 169 27.17 17.35 -44.64
CA GLU A 169 25.93 16.76 -45.17
C GLU A 169 24.68 17.42 -44.55
N VAL A 170 24.73 17.74 -43.26
CA VAL A 170 23.64 18.46 -42.59
C VAL A 170 23.43 19.83 -43.22
N ASN A 171 24.52 20.55 -43.52
CA ASN A 171 24.44 21.86 -44.15
C ASN A 171 23.98 21.81 -45.61
N VAL A 172 24.37 20.78 -46.38
CA VAL A 172 23.85 20.54 -47.74
C VAL A 172 22.36 20.25 -47.70
N ASN A 173 21.91 19.38 -46.79
CA ASN A 173 20.49 19.08 -46.62
C ASN A 173 19.69 20.32 -46.22
N ARG A 174 20.21 21.13 -45.28
CA ARG A 174 19.58 22.39 -44.86
C ARG A 174 19.43 23.37 -46.03
N ARG A 175 20.46 23.53 -46.85
CA ARG A 175 20.42 24.39 -48.04
C ARG A 175 19.42 23.88 -49.08
N ARG A 176 19.38 22.56 -49.33
CA ARG A 176 18.40 21.95 -50.24
C ARG A 176 16.96 22.19 -49.76
N ASP A 177 16.70 21.98 -48.48
CA ASP A 177 15.36 22.12 -47.92
C ASP A 177 14.91 23.59 -47.95
N PHE A 178 15.84 24.52 -47.70
CA PHE A 178 15.59 25.96 -47.84
C PHE A 178 15.36 26.37 -49.30
N GLN A 179 16.11 25.80 -50.25
CA GLN A 179 15.89 26.04 -51.67
C GLN A 179 14.50 25.55 -52.12
N GLN A 180 14.09 24.35 -51.70
CA GLN A 180 12.74 23.83 -51.97
C GLN A 180 11.65 24.76 -51.44
N PHE A 181 11.85 25.35 -50.26
CA PHE A 181 10.94 26.36 -49.72
C PHE A 181 10.89 27.63 -50.58
N LEU A 182 12.04 28.13 -51.04
CA LEU A 182 12.09 29.31 -51.92
C LEU A 182 11.42 29.04 -53.27
N ASP A 183 11.68 27.88 -53.87
CA ASP A 183 11.10 27.48 -55.16
C ASP A 183 9.56 27.38 -55.04
N ALA A 184 9.05 26.78 -53.97
CA ALA A 184 7.62 26.71 -53.68
C ALA A 184 7.01 28.10 -53.42
N THR A 185 7.70 28.97 -52.68
CA THR A 185 7.25 30.34 -52.38
C THR A 185 7.16 31.18 -53.65
N ASN A 186 8.18 31.11 -54.51
CA ASN A 186 8.26 31.89 -55.75
C ASN A 186 7.27 31.41 -56.82
N THR A 187 6.93 30.12 -56.84
CA THR A 187 6.00 29.55 -57.84
C THR A 187 4.54 29.88 -57.52
N LYS A 188 4.16 29.87 -56.24
CA LYS A 188 2.74 29.94 -55.83
C LYS A 188 2.31 31.30 -55.25
N GLY A 189 3.24 32.21 -54.97
CA GLY A 189 2.96 33.55 -54.39
C GLY A 189 2.48 33.53 -52.92
N ALA A 190 1.99 32.40 -52.42
CA ALA A 190 1.66 32.14 -51.01
C ALA A 190 1.69 30.63 -50.71
N LEU A 191 2.31 30.23 -49.58
CA LEU A 191 2.30 28.86 -49.06
C LEU A 191 1.08 28.63 -48.16
N PHE A 192 0.17 27.77 -48.60
CA PHE A 192 -1.01 27.37 -47.82
C PHE A 192 -0.57 26.47 -46.65
N ARG A 193 -0.86 26.89 -45.41
CA ARG A 193 -0.39 26.23 -44.17
C ARG A 193 -1.31 25.11 -43.67
N ASP A 194 -2.53 25.05 -44.20
CA ASP A 194 -3.58 24.18 -43.64
C ASP A 194 -3.76 22.87 -44.41
N ILE A 195 -3.27 22.79 -45.65
CA ILE A 195 -3.30 21.58 -46.49
C ILE A 195 -1.88 21.32 -47.00
N ILE A 196 -1.30 20.19 -46.61
CA ILE A 196 0.00 19.74 -47.12
C ILE A 196 -0.26 19.00 -48.43
N ILE A 197 0.29 19.50 -49.54
CA ILE A 197 0.30 18.83 -50.84
C ILE A 197 1.70 18.25 -51.07
N PRO A 198 1.91 16.94 -50.86
CA PRO A 198 3.25 16.34 -50.89
C PRO A 198 3.95 16.45 -52.25
N GLU A 199 3.18 16.53 -53.35
CA GLU A 199 3.75 16.69 -54.69
C GLU A 199 4.38 18.07 -54.91
N GLU A 200 3.89 19.10 -54.22
CA GLU A 200 4.36 20.48 -54.38
C GLU A 200 5.45 20.86 -53.37
N TYR A 201 5.17 20.67 -52.08
CA TYR A 201 6.10 20.98 -51.00
C TYR A 201 5.62 20.34 -49.69
N ASP A 202 6.47 19.51 -49.07
CA ASP A 202 6.22 18.93 -47.74
C ASP A 202 7.07 19.64 -46.66
N PRO A 203 6.47 20.52 -45.83
CA PRO A 203 7.18 21.20 -44.75
C PRO A 203 7.67 20.25 -43.64
N LEU A 204 7.16 19.02 -43.58
CA LEU A 204 7.55 18.01 -42.59
C LEU A 204 8.63 17.05 -43.10
N ALA A 205 9.05 17.17 -44.37
CA ALA A 205 10.12 16.34 -44.92
C ALA A 205 11.44 16.40 -44.11
N PRO A 206 11.88 17.56 -43.58
CA PRO A 206 13.05 17.62 -42.70
C PRO A 206 12.89 16.79 -41.42
N ASN A 207 11.70 16.78 -40.81
CA ASN A 207 11.41 16.03 -39.57
C ASN A 207 11.48 14.50 -39.76
N ARG A 208 11.28 14.03 -40.99
CA ARG A 208 11.44 12.61 -41.34
C ARG A 208 12.91 12.19 -41.36
N ARG A 209 13.81 13.13 -41.68
CA ARG A 209 15.27 12.91 -41.72
C ARG A 209 15.94 13.09 -40.35
N CYS A 210 15.23 13.58 -39.34
CA CYS A 210 15.77 13.72 -37.98
C CYS A 210 16.21 12.37 -37.39
N ILE A 211 17.21 12.41 -36.51
CA ILE A 211 17.70 11.25 -35.76
C ILE A 211 16.57 10.73 -34.88
N ARG A 212 16.28 9.43 -34.97
CA ARG A 212 15.28 8.76 -34.14
C ARG A 212 15.96 7.65 -33.37
N ALA A 213 15.93 7.73 -32.05
CA ALA A 213 16.35 6.63 -31.20
C ALA A 213 15.33 5.49 -31.34
N GLN A 214 15.80 4.33 -31.79
CA GLN A 214 15.01 3.10 -31.90
C GLN A 214 15.82 1.95 -31.26
N PRO A 215 16.10 2.02 -29.94
CA PRO A 215 16.79 0.93 -29.27
C PRO A 215 15.94 -0.34 -29.31
N LYS A 216 16.55 -1.46 -29.73
CA LYS A 216 15.86 -2.75 -29.91
C LYS A 216 15.26 -3.30 -28.61
N THR A 217 15.96 -3.11 -27.49
CA THR A 217 15.54 -3.63 -26.18
C THR A 217 15.91 -2.64 -25.07
N ILE A 218 14.90 -1.95 -24.54
CA ILE A 218 15.03 -1.10 -23.35
C ILE A 218 14.50 -1.87 -22.14
N ASP A 219 15.31 -2.02 -21.09
CA ASP A 219 14.81 -2.45 -19.78
C ASP A 219 14.56 -1.19 -18.95
N ASP A 220 13.27 -0.86 -18.76
CA ASP A 220 12.85 0.31 -18.00
C ASP A 220 12.48 -0.14 -16.57
N PRO A 221 13.25 0.25 -15.54
CA PRO A 221 12.98 -0.17 -14.17
C PRO A 221 11.61 0.28 -13.65
N VAL A 222 11.01 1.32 -14.22
CA VAL A 222 9.66 1.79 -13.85
C VAL A 222 8.58 0.88 -14.43
N LYS A 223 8.85 0.25 -15.57
CA LYS A 223 7.91 -0.68 -16.25
C LYS A 223 8.20 -2.14 -15.95
N ARG A 224 9.21 -2.45 -15.14
CA ARG A 224 9.62 -3.82 -14.81
C ARG A 224 8.47 -4.68 -14.29
N VAL A 225 7.55 -4.13 -13.51
CA VAL A 225 6.36 -4.87 -13.02
C VAL A 225 5.42 -5.24 -14.16
N LEU A 226 5.20 -4.33 -15.10
CA LEU A 226 4.38 -4.59 -16.29
C LEU A 226 5.08 -5.61 -17.20
N ALA A 227 6.37 -5.43 -17.46
CA ALA A 227 7.16 -6.33 -18.27
C ALA A 227 7.21 -7.76 -17.69
N ARG A 228 7.36 -7.88 -16.36
CA ARG A 228 7.32 -9.16 -15.66
C ARG A 228 5.96 -9.83 -15.75
N ARG A 229 4.88 -9.06 -15.56
CA ARG A 229 3.52 -9.58 -15.74
C ARG A 229 3.30 -10.08 -17.17
N ASP A 230 3.72 -9.30 -18.16
CA ASP A 230 3.59 -9.67 -19.57
C ASP A 230 4.41 -10.93 -19.90
N GLU A 231 5.59 -11.08 -19.28
CA GLU A 231 6.43 -12.27 -19.39
C GLU A 231 5.78 -13.50 -18.73
N GLU A 232 5.24 -13.36 -17.52
CA GLU A 232 4.51 -14.41 -16.81
C GLU A 232 3.25 -14.85 -17.60
N GLU A 233 2.49 -13.91 -18.15
CA GLU A 233 1.32 -14.17 -19.00
C GLU A 233 1.72 -14.88 -20.29
N ARG A 234 2.85 -14.50 -20.90
CA ARG A 234 3.39 -15.17 -22.09
C ARG A 234 3.86 -16.61 -21.80
N MET A 235 4.38 -16.88 -20.60
CA MET A 235 4.73 -18.24 -20.19
C MET A 235 3.50 -19.11 -19.95
N LEU A 236 2.39 -18.54 -19.45
CA LEU A 236 1.16 -19.28 -19.17
C LEU A 236 0.31 -19.55 -20.42
N GLU A 237 0.11 -18.55 -21.28
CA GLU A 237 -0.82 -18.64 -22.42
C GLU A 237 -0.13 -19.04 -23.75
N GLY A 238 1.18 -19.31 -23.70
CA GLY A 238 1.99 -19.59 -24.88
C GLY A 238 2.24 -18.34 -25.74
N PRO A 239 2.95 -18.46 -26.86
CA PRO A 239 3.25 -17.33 -27.72
C PRO A 239 1.96 -16.80 -28.36
N LYS A 240 1.35 -15.76 -27.77
CA LYS A 240 0.31 -14.98 -28.45
C LYS A 240 0.91 -14.46 -29.77
N PRO A 241 0.18 -14.55 -30.90
CA PRO A 241 0.63 -13.91 -32.14
C PRO A 241 0.89 -12.44 -31.83
N GLN A 242 2.07 -11.94 -32.22
CA GLN A 242 2.38 -10.53 -32.12
C GLN A 242 1.23 -9.76 -32.77
N VAL A 243 0.38 -9.13 -31.97
CA VAL A 243 -0.57 -8.16 -32.48
C VAL A 243 0.33 -7.11 -33.11
N PRO A 244 0.27 -6.90 -34.45
CA PRO A 244 1.09 -5.88 -35.06
C PRO A 244 0.80 -4.59 -34.31
N LEU A 245 1.85 -4.01 -33.73
CA LEU A 245 1.77 -2.69 -33.11
C LEU A 245 1.45 -1.68 -34.22
N GLY A 246 0.19 -1.62 -34.62
CA GLY A 246 -0.41 -0.37 -35.09
C GLY A 246 -0.17 0.65 -33.99
N ARG A 247 0.08 1.90 -34.39
CA ARG A 247 0.32 2.95 -33.40
C ARG A 247 -0.91 2.99 -32.49
N LYS A 248 -0.75 3.24 -31.19
CA LYS A 248 -1.90 3.45 -30.28
C LYS A 248 -2.83 4.61 -30.72
N SER A 249 -2.45 5.35 -31.75
CA SER A 249 -3.21 6.39 -32.44
C SER A 249 -4.05 5.90 -33.63
N ASP A 250 -3.92 4.63 -34.05
CA ASP A 250 -4.62 4.13 -35.22
C ASP A 250 -6.05 3.77 -34.81
N LEU A 251 -6.95 4.70 -35.10
CA LEU A 251 -8.38 4.59 -34.91
C LEU A 251 -8.92 3.31 -35.59
N LYS A 252 -9.72 2.53 -34.86
CA LYS A 252 -10.32 1.27 -35.39
C LYS A 252 -11.08 1.54 -36.69
N LEU A 253 -10.90 0.68 -37.71
CA LEU A 253 -11.54 0.85 -39.03
C LEU A 253 -13.07 0.98 -38.96
N GLU A 254 -13.72 0.32 -38.00
CA GLU A 254 -15.16 0.44 -37.76
C GLU A 254 -15.60 1.89 -37.49
N HIS A 255 -14.72 2.71 -36.91
CA HIS A 255 -15.01 4.10 -36.59
C HIS A 255 -14.96 5.00 -37.83
N TRP A 256 -14.21 4.64 -38.87
CA TRP A 256 -14.23 5.32 -40.18
C TRP A 256 -15.55 5.06 -40.93
N ALA A 257 -16.02 3.82 -40.92
CA ALA A 257 -17.23 3.38 -41.62
C ALA A 257 -18.52 3.96 -41.04
N SER A 258 -18.57 4.02 -39.71
CA SER A 258 -19.76 4.40 -38.95
C SER A 258 -20.13 5.89 -39.05
N GLY A 259 -19.39 6.70 -39.82
CA GLY A 259 -19.60 8.14 -39.92
C GLY A 259 -19.37 8.89 -38.60
N LYS A 260 -18.83 8.23 -37.57
CA LYS A 260 -18.59 8.85 -36.25
C LYS A 260 -17.50 9.92 -36.28
N ILE A 261 -16.64 9.90 -37.30
CA ILE A 261 -15.49 10.80 -37.46
C ILE A 261 -15.59 11.41 -38.85
N GLU A 262 -16.65 12.18 -39.07
CA GLU A 262 -16.72 13.08 -40.22
C GLU A 262 -15.96 14.35 -39.88
N ALA A 263 -14.73 14.43 -40.39
CA ALA A 263 -13.88 15.60 -40.33
C ALA A 263 -14.39 16.68 -41.30
N THR A 264 -15.54 17.30 -41.04
CA THR A 264 -16.02 18.54 -41.68
C THR A 264 -17.14 19.14 -40.80
N PRO A 265 -17.35 20.48 -40.73
CA PRO A 265 -18.30 21.12 -39.81
C PRO A 265 -19.79 20.69 -39.85
N HIS A 266 -20.18 19.74 -40.70
CA HIS A 266 -21.54 19.22 -40.82
C HIS A 266 -21.81 17.92 -40.04
N GLY A 267 -20.80 17.27 -39.47
CA GLY A 267 -20.95 15.99 -38.75
C GLY A 267 -21.82 16.04 -37.47
N PHE A 268 -22.12 17.24 -36.96
CA PHE A 268 -23.01 17.42 -35.80
C PHE A 268 -24.49 17.23 -36.15
N PHE A 269 -24.87 17.41 -37.43
CA PHE A 269 -26.27 17.41 -37.85
C PHE A 269 -26.84 15.99 -38.05
N ALA A 270 -26.01 15.05 -38.50
CA ALA A 270 -26.41 13.65 -38.71
C ALA A 270 -26.80 12.95 -37.40
N ARG A 271 -26.09 13.27 -36.30
CA ARG A 271 -26.39 12.72 -34.97
C ARG A 271 -27.73 13.22 -34.39
N MET A 272 -28.21 14.38 -34.84
CA MET A 272 -29.49 14.95 -34.42
C MET A 272 -30.67 14.46 -35.29
N MET A 273 -30.40 13.95 -36.49
CA MET A 273 -31.41 13.44 -37.44
C MET A 273 -31.53 11.91 -37.47
N ALA A 274 -30.65 11.17 -36.77
CA ALA A 274 -30.74 9.72 -36.65
C ALA A 274 -31.94 9.33 -35.77
N LYS A 275 -33.14 9.26 -36.36
CA LYS A 275 -34.29 8.57 -35.75
C LYS A 275 -33.93 7.09 -35.59
N PRO A 276 -34.23 6.45 -34.45
CA PRO A 276 -34.08 5.01 -34.33
C PRO A 276 -35.10 4.36 -35.25
N GLN A 277 -34.65 3.78 -36.36
CA GLN A 277 -35.51 2.93 -37.17
C GLN A 277 -35.80 1.66 -36.38
N GLY A 278 -37.07 1.53 -35.95
CA GLY A 278 -37.59 0.33 -35.31
C GLY A 278 -37.44 -0.85 -36.25
N LYS A 279 -37.07 -2.00 -35.67
CA LYS A 279 -37.01 -3.29 -36.36
C LYS A 279 -38.40 -3.63 -36.92
N GLY A 280 -38.55 -3.51 -38.24
CA GLY A 280 -39.62 -4.18 -38.97
C GLY A 280 -39.16 -5.58 -39.36
N ASP A 281 -39.99 -6.57 -39.09
CA ASP A 281 -39.76 -7.95 -39.53
C ASP A 281 -39.82 -8.00 -41.07
N ASN A 282 -38.65 -7.90 -41.69
CA ASN A 282 -38.51 -7.93 -43.14
C ASN A 282 -38.48 -9.39 -43.62
N LEU A 283 -39.60 -9.85 -44.18
CA LEU A 283 -39.73 -11.11 -44.95
C LEU A 283 -38.87 -11.16 -46.23
N TYR A 284 -38.07 -10.11 -46.50
CA TYR A 284 -37.13 -9.98 -47.63
C TYR A 284 -35.66 -9.91 -47.18
N ALA A 285 -35.34 -10.27 -45.94
CA ALA A 285 -33.95 -10.27 -45.48
C ALA A 285 -33.12 -11.32 -46.24
N SER A 286 -32.07 -10.87 -46.94
CA SER A 286 -31.07 -11.76 -47.52
C SER A 286 -30.39 -12.58 -46.41
N SER A 287 -30.27 -13.90 -46.59
CA SER A 287 -29.50 -14.76 -45.66
C SER A 287 -28.00 -14.46 -45.65
N ILE A 288 -27.54 -13.65 -46.60
CA ILE A 288 -26.15 -13.22 -46.74
C ILE A 288 -25.91 -12.06 -45.78
N VAL A 289 -25.04 -12.29 -44.79
CA VAL A 289 -24.56 -11.25 -43.89
C VAL A 289 -23.55 -10.38 -44.65
N LEU A 290 -23.99 -9.23 -45.15
CA LEU A 290 -23.15 -8.25 -45.85
C LEU A 290 -22.40 -7.35 -44.85
N ASP A 291 -21.60 -7.95 -43.97
CA ASP A 291 -20.67 -7.20 -43.12
C ASP A 291 -19.35 -7.00 -43.86
N HIS A 292 -19.04 -5.74 -44.17
CA HIS A 292 -17.83 -5.35 -44.90
C HIS A 292 -16.56 -5.50 -44.05
N TYR A 293 -16.69 -5.65 -42.73
CA TYR A 293 -15.56 -5.69 -41.79
C TYR A 293 -15.32 -7.11 -41.24
N ASN A 294 -16.38 -7.91 -41.07
CA ASN A 294 -16.26 -9.31 -40.65
C ASN A 294 -16.79 -10.27 -41.71
N ILE A 295 -16.00 -10.47 -42.76
CA ILE A 295 -16.29 -11.46 -43.79
C ILE A 295 -15.94 -12.84 -43.22
N ALA A 296 -16.88 -13.78 -43.24
CA ALA A 296 -16.65 -15.16 -42.84
C ALA A 296 -15.67 -15.82 -43.82
N THR A 297 -14.40 -15.87 -43.46
CA THR A 297 -13.33 -16.45 -44.29
C THR A 297 -13.05 -17.88 -43.86
N GLY A 298 -13.09 -18.82 -44.79
CA GLY A 298 -12.77 -20.20 -44.49
C GLY A 298 -13.27 -21.20 -45.53
N ARG A 299 -12.53 -22.30 -45.69
CA ARG A 299 -12.86 -23.37 -46.65
C ARG A 299 -14.21 -24.02 -46.35
N ALA A 300 -14.63 -24.03 -45.08
CA ALA A 300 -15.93 -24.54 -44.65
C ALA A 300 -17.08 -23.65 -45.14
N VAL A 301 -16.94 -22.32 -45.04
CA VAL A 301 -17.92 -21.33 -45.53
C VAL A 301 -18.04 -21.43 -47.05
N VAL A 302 -16.90 -21.47 -47.76
CA VAL A 302 -16.88 -21.62 -49.22
C VAL A 302 -17.49 -22.95 -49.68
N ASN A 303 -17.26 -24.05 -48.97
CA ASN A 303 -17.86 -25.35 -49.31
C ASN A 303 -19.37 -25.41 -49.01
N ALA A 304 -19.84 -24.65 -48.03
CA ALA A 304 -21.27 -24.53 -47.72
C ALA A 304 -22.01 -23.69 -48.78
N GLU A 305 -21.37 -22.61 -49.26
CA GLU A 305 -21.91 -21.77 -50.34
C GLU A 305 -21.78 -22.42 -51.73
N PHE A 306 -20.70 -23.17 -51.98
CA PHE A 306 -20.40 -23.82 -53.25
C PHE A 306 -20.12 -25.33 -53.08
N PRO A 307 -21.16 -26.16 -52.88
CA PRO A 307 -20.98 -27.60 -52.78
C PRO A 307 -20.39 -28.16 -54.08
N ARG A 308 -19.30 -28.93 -53.97
CA ARG A 308 -18.61 -29.51 -55.12
C ARG A 308 -19.54 -30.47 -55.87
N GLY A 309 -19.73 -30.22 -57.17
CA GLY A 309 -20.54 -31.08 -58.03
C GLY A 309 -20.05 -32.54 -58.06
N LYS A 310 -20.97 -33.47 -58.34
CA LYS A 310 -20.68 -34.91 -58.43
C LYS A 310 -19.62 -35.17 -59.51
N ARG A 311 -18.47 -35.73 -59.12
CA ARG A 311 -17.40 -36.10 -60.07
C ARG A 311 -17.78 -37.38 -60.80
N THR A 312 -17.71 -37.39 -62.12
CA THR A 312 -17.73 -38.62 -62.93
C THR A 312 -16.33 -39.24 -62.93
N THR A 313 -16.21 -40.47 -62.45
CA THR A 313 -14.97 -41.24 -62.52
C THR A 313 -14.84 -41.89 -63.90
N ALA A 314 -13.93 -41.40 -64.75
CA ALA A 314 -13.58 -42.08 -66.00
C ALA A 314 -12.53 -43.16 -65.72
N SER A 315 -12.92 -44.44 -65.91
CA SER A 315 -12.03 -45.60 -65.81
C SER A 315 -10.98 -45.59 -66.93
N LYS A 316 -9.69 -45.60 -66.59
CA LYS A 316 -8.60 -45.88 -67.54
C LYS A 316 -8.55 -47.38 -67.84
N LYS A 317 -8.77 -47.79 -69.09
CA LYS A 317 -8.31 -49.10 -69.58
C LYS A 317 -6.85 -48.96 -70.01
N THR A 318 -5.99 -49.74 -69.38
CA THR A 318 -4.59 -49.97 -69.72
C THR A 318 -4.51 -50.72 -71.05
N LEU A 319 -3.79 -50.14 -72.01
CA LEU A 319 -3.27 -50.82 -73.20
C LEU A 319 -1.87 -51.31 -72.78
N ASP A 320 -1.59 -52.60 -72.89
CA ASP A 320 -0.29 -53.19 -73.26
C ASP A 320 -0.34 -54.73 -73.12
N ASP A 321 0.45 -55.40 -73.97
CA ASP A 321 0.81 -56.82 -74.03
C ASP A 321 -0.04 -57.80 -74.86
N HIS A 322 0.33 -57.91 -76.14
CA HIS A 322 0.24 -59.15 -76.92
C HIS A 322 1.63 -59.51 -77.48
N PRO A 323 2.26 -60.64 -77.09
CA PRO A 323 3.48 -61.12 -77.72
C PRO A 323 3.21 -62.05 -78.91
N LEU A 324 3.97 -61.85 -79.99
CA LEU A 324 4.04 -62.73 -81.17
C LEU A 324 4.46 -64.16 -80.76
N LYS A 325 3.67 -65.16 -81.19
CA LYS A 325 4.11 -66.55 -81.27
C LYS A 325 4.42 -66.90 -82.72
N MET A 326 5.71 -67.03 -83.05
CA MET A 326 6.18 -67.85 -84.16
C MET A 326 5.73 -69.30 -83.93
N LYS A 327 5.18 -69.93 -84.97
CA LYS A 327 4.97 -71.38 -85.03
C LYS A 327 5.58 -71.87 -86.34
N GLN A 328 6.62 -72.69 -86.23
CA GLN A 328 7.20 -73.45 -87.33
C GLN A 328 6.29 -74.62 -87.74
N MET A 329 6.57 -75.12 -88.94
CA MET A 329 6.28 -76.45 -89.51
C MET A 329 5.04 -76.55 -90.42
N GLY A 330 5.30 -76.94 -91.67
CA GLY A 330 4.35 -77.36 -92.68
C GLY A 330 4.71 -76.86 -94.06
#